data_AF-A0A9Q5SMT7-F1
#
_entry.id   AF-A0A9Q5SMT7-F1
#
_cell.length_a   1.000
_cell.length_b   1.000
_cell.length_c   1.000
_cell.angle_alpha   90.00
_cell.angle_beta   90.00
_cell.angle_gamma   90.00
#
_symmetry.space_group_name_H-M   'P 1'
#
loop_
_entity.id
_entity.type
_entity.pdbx_description
1 polymer ?
#
loop_
_entity_poly.entity_id
_entity_poly.type
_entity_poly.pdbx_seq_one_letter_code
_entity_poly.pdbx_strand_id
1 'polypeptide(L)'
;EYPDIKKAYYLSMRLGLIYHQAQSADIALTRLAHWYDQVDKSGFLSFGTVARTIQTHYLNIVGFFKRRSTNAASESFNAKIKAFRAQLRGVRDIAFFLFRLTNMYA
;
A
#
# COMPACT_ATOMS: atom_id res chain seq x y z
N GLU A 1 -8.11 30.33 0.56
CA GLU A 1 -7.10 29.28 0.82
C GLU A 1 -7.81 27.99 1.25
N TYR A 2 -7.20 26.80 1.05
CA TYR A 2 -7.80 25.50 1.39
C TYR A 2 -7.01 24.80 2.52
N PRO A 3 -7.20 25.18 3.79
CA PRO A 3 -6.40 24.68 4.92
C PRO A 3 -6.54 23.16 5.13
N ASP A 4 -7.74 22.61 4.94
CA ASP A 4 -8.00 21.19 5.16
C ASP A 4 -7.34 20.29 4.10
N ILE A 5 -7.39 20.70 2.83
CA ILE A 5 -6.72 20.00 1.74
C ILE A 5 -5.21 20.00 1.96
N LYS A 6 -4.65 21.15 2.38
CA LYS A 6 -3.23 21.27 2.73
C LYS A 6 -2.86 20.32 3.87
N LYS A 7 -3.67 20.27 4.94
CA LYS A 7 -3.46 19.38 6.09
C LYS A 7 -3.52 17.90 5.69
N ALA A 8 -4.54 17.51 4.92
CA ALA A 8 -4.70 16.16 4.39
C ALA A 8 -3.52 15.74 3.49
N TYR A 9 -3.07 16.64 2.62
CA TYR A 9 -1.90 16.43 1.78
C TYR A 9 -0.65 16.14 2.61
N TYR A 10 -0.39 16.95 3.65
CA TYR A 10 0.76 16.72 4.53
C TYR A 10 0.69 15.40 5.30
N LEU A 11 -0.49 15.00 5.78
CA LEU A 11 -0.66 13.71 6.46
C LEU A 11 -0.35 12.54 5.52
N SER A 12 -0.82 12.60 4.27
CA SER A 12 -0.53 11.60 3.25
C SER A 12 0.97 11.54 2.93
N MET A 13 1.58 12.70 2.66
CA MET A 13 3.01 12.80 2.35
C MET A 13 3.87 12.26 3.50
N ARG A 14 3.51 12.61 4.75
CA ARG A 14 4.25 12.17 5.94
C ARG A 14 4.20 10.66 6.11
N LEU A 15 3.06 10.02 5.84
CA LEU A 15 2.98 8.56 5.85
C LEU A 15 3.92 7.94 4.82
N GLY A 16 3.95 8.47 3.58
CA GLY A 16 4.88 8.01 2.54
C GLY A 16 6.35 8.16 2.93
N LEU A 17 6.71 9.27 3.57
CA LEU A 17 8.08 9.51 4.06
C LEU A 17 8.50 8.52 5.14
N ILE A 18 7.58 8.01 5.97
CA ILE A 18 7.90 6.97 6.96
C ILE A 18 8.38 5.69 6.25
N TYR A 19 7.64 5.23 5.24
CA TYR A 19 7.99 4.04 4.48
C TYR A 19 9.32 4.20 3.72
N HIS A 20 9.57 5.39 3.17
CA HIS A 20 10.79 5.65 2.41
C HIS A 20 12.02 5.81 3.30
N GLN A 21 11.93 6.57 4.39
CA GLN A 21 13.10 7.01 5.17
C GLN A 21 13.39 6.18 6.41
N ALA A 22 12.41 5.45 6.97
CA ALA A 22 12.68 4.65 8.15
C ALA A 22 13.60 3.48 7.79
N GLN A 23 14.75 3.40 8.46
CA GLN A 23 15.78 2.39 8.20
C GLN A 23 15.58 1.12 9.03
N SER A 24 14.89 1.22 10.18
CA SER A 24 14.59 0.09 11.05
C SER A 24 13.12 0.07 11.46
N ALA A 25 12.67 -1.11 11.92
CA ALA A 25 11.34 -1.32 12.47
C ALA A 25 11.02 -0.36 13.63
N ASP A 26 11.97 -0.17 14.55
CA ASP A 26 11.78 0.66 15.74
C ASP A 26 11.60 2.13 15.37
N ILE A 27 12.41 2.64 14.43
CA ILE A 27 12.28 4.01 13.91
C ILE A 27 10.93 4.18 13.19
N ALA A 28 10.51 3.19 12.41
CA ALA A 28 9.22 3.23 11.72
C ALA A 28 8.05 3.27 12.70
N LEU A 29 8.08 2.44 13.76
CA LEU A 29 7.05 2.40 14.80
C LEU A 29 6.93 3.73 15.54
N THR A 30 8.05 4.32 15.96
CA THR A 30 8.04 5.63 16.62
C THR A 30 7.47 6.72 15.70
N ARG A 31 7.86 6.73 14.41
CA ARG A 31 7.32 7.70 13.45
C ARG A 31 5.83 7.48 13.17
N LEU A 32 5.37 6.22 13.12
CA LEU A 32 3.95 5.89 12.97
C LEU A 32 3.15 6.33 14.19
N ALA A 33 3.67 6.15 15.41
CA ALA A 33 3.02 6.62 16.63
C ALA A 33 2.78 8.14 16.60
N HIS A 34 3.79 8.92 16.22
CA HIS A 34 3.63 10.36 16.03
C HIS A 34 2.64 10.70 14.91
N TRP A 35 2.62 9.93 13.82
CA TRP A 35 1.66 10.14 12.75
C TRP A 35 0.22 9.84 13.19
N TYR A 36 -0.01 8.81 14.01
CA TYR A 36 -1.33 8.54 14.59
C TYR A 36 -1.84 9.70 15.45
N ASP A 37 -0.99 10.26 16.30
CA ASP A 37 -1.34 11.45 17.10
C ASP A 37 -1.70 12.66 16.21
N GLN A 38 -0.97 12.86 15.11
CA GLN A 38 -1.30 13.90 14.13
C GLN A 38 -2.62 13.63 13.39
N VAL A 39 -2.93 12.37 13.09
CA VAL A 39 -4.20 11.97 12.48
C VAL A 39 -5.36 12.19 13.44
N ASP A 40 -5.21 11.83 14.71
CA ASP A 40 -6.28 12.01 15.71
C ASP A 40 -6.59 13.50 15.93
N LYS A 41 -5.53 14.31 16.11
CA LYS A 41 -5.62 15.78 16.14
C LYS A 41 -6.11 16.41 14.83
N SER A 42 -6.12 15.65 13.74
CA SER A 42 -6.55 16.19 12.46
C SER A 42 -8.06 16.36 12.36
N GLY A 43 -8.83 15.51 13.04
CA GLY A 43 -10.29 15.41 12.90
C GLY A 43 -10.76 14.68 11.64
N PHE A 44 -9.85 14.21 10.77
CA PHE A 44 -10.23 13.51 9.54
C PHE A 44 -10.55 12.04 9.80
N LEU A 45 -11.84 11.70 9.74
CA LEU A 45 -12.33 10.32 9.88
C LEU A 45 -11.71 9.36 8.85
N SER A 46 -11.47 9.82 7.63
CA SER A 46 -10.85 9.02 6.56
C SER A 46 -9.43 8.57 6.94
N PHE A 47 -8.62 9.46 7.50
CA PHE A 47 -7.28 9.10 8.00
C PHE A 47 -7.36 8.25 9.26
N GLY A 48 -8.36 8.45 10.11
CA GLY A 48 -8.62 7.58 11.27
C GLY A 48 -8.86 6.11 10.86
N THR A 49 -9.62 5.89 9.79
CA THR A 49 -9.81 4.54 9.22
C THR A 49 -8.49 3.95 8.72
N VAL A 50 -7.67 4.75 8.02
CA VAL A 50 -6.34 4.31 7.56
C VAL A 50 -5.45 3.94 8.74
N ALA A 51 -5.41 4.77 9.79
CA ALA A 51 -4.63 4.51 11.00
C ALA A 51 -5.05 3.19 11.66
N ARG A 52 -6.36 2.93 11.76
CA ARG A 52 -6.88 1.67 12.29
C ARG A 52 -6.45 0.47 11.47
N THR A 53 -6.50 0.54 10.14
CA THR A 53 -6.03 -0.53 9.26
C THR A 53 -4.54 -0.83 9.47
N ILE A 54 -3.71 0.20 9.60
CA ILE A 54 -2.27 0.05 9.85
C ILE A 54 -2.04 -0.61 11.22
N GLN A 55 -2.79 -0.21 12.26
CA GLN A 55 -2.72 -0.83 13.58
C GLN A 55 -3.13 -2.30 13.56
N THR A 56 -4.24 -2.65 12.90
CA THR A 56 -4.70 -4.04 12.76
C THR A 56 -3.65 -4.94 12.11
N HIS A 57 -2.93 -4.42 11.12
CA HIS A 57 -1.93 -5.19 10.36
C HIS A 57 -0.48 -4.87 10.76
N TYR A 58 -0.24 -4.37 11.97
CA TYR A 58 1.06 -3.82 12.37
C TYR A 58 2.22 -4.80 12.20
N LEU A 59 2.02 -6.11 12.48
CA LEU A 59 3.07 -7.13 12.35
C LEU A 59 3.60 -7.24 10.92
N ASN A 60 2.69 -7.24 9.93
CA ASN A 60 3.05 -7.32 8.52
C ASN A 60 3.77 -6.04 8.06
N ILE A 61 3.30 -4.89 8.54
CA ILE A 61 3.89 -3.58 8.23
C ILE A 61 5.30 -3.45 8.83
N VAL A 62 5.50 -3.89 10.07
CA VAL A 62 6.84 -3.96 10.68
C VAL A 62 7.74 -4.92 9.92
N GLY A 63 7.19 -6.03 9.41
CA GLY A 63 7.90 -6.97 8.55
C GLY A 63 8.52 -6.33 7.30
N PHE A 64 7.84 -5.35 6.70
CA PHE A 64 8.38 -4.57 5.56
C PHE A 64 9.68 -3.87 5.94
N PHE A 65 9.77 -3.24 7.11
CA PHE A 65 10.98 -2.50 7.51
C PHE A 65 12.17 -3.40 7.86
N LYS A 66 11.92 -4.69 8.15
CA LYS A 66 13.00 -5.67 8.42
C LYS A 66 13.61 -6.24 7.14
N ARG A 67 12.77 -6.58 6.15
CA ARG A 67 13.21 -7.29 4.94
C ARG A 67 13.33 -6.37 3.72
N ARG A 68 12.61 -5.25 3.72
CA ARG A 68 12.41 -4.32 2.59
C ARG A 68 12.11 -5.01 1.27
N SER A 69 11.53 -6.21 1.31
CA SER A 69 11.13 -6.95 0.11
C SER A 69 10.09 -6.11 -0.62
N THR A 70 10.43 -5.67 -1.83
CA THR A 70 9.57 -4.81 -2.62
C THR A 70 8.48 -5.64 -3.30
N ASN A 71 7.25 -5.15 -3.29
CA ASN A 71 6.12 -5.81 -3.97
C ASN A 71 6.15 -5.62 -5.50
N ALA A 72 7.24 -5.07 -6.06
CA ALA A 72 7.35 -4.71 -7.47
C ALA A 72 7.15 -5.91 -8.41
N ALA A 73 7.68 -7.09 -8.05
CA ALA A 73 7.45 -8.31 -8.81
C ALA A 73 5.96 -8.69 -8.83
N SER A 74 5.28 -8.68 -7.68
CA SER A 74 3.84 -8.96 -7.60
C SER A 74 2.99 -7.90 -8.30
N GLU A 75 3.37 -6.62 -8.22
CA GLU A 75 2.67 -5.52 -8.88
C GLU A 75 2.82 -5.60 -10.40
N SER A 76 4.02 -5.86 -10.89
CA SER A 76 4.26 -6.07 -12.33
C SER A 76 3.48 -7.29 -12.83
N PHE A 77 3.45 -8.39 -12.07
CA PHE A 77 2.65 -9.57 -12.41
C PHE A 77 1.15 -9.26 -12.45
N ASN A 78 0.62 -8.55 -11.44
CA ASN A 78 -0.77 -8.10 -11.40
C ASN A 78 -1.11 -7.15 -12.57
N ALA A 79 -0.20 -6.26 -12.95
CA ALA A 79 -0.37 -5.37 -14.10
C ALA A 79 -0.45 -6.17 -15.40
N LYS A 80 0.41 -7.17 -15.58
CA LYS A 80 0.38 -8.06 -16.75
C LYS A 80 -0.90 -8.89 -16.82
N ILE A 81 -1.39 -9.44 -15.70
CA ILE A 81 -2.69 -10.12 -15.64
C ILE A 81 -3.83 -9.17 -16.03
N LYS A 82 -3.84 -7.95 -15.50
CA LYS A 82 -4.88 -6.95 -15.82
C LYS A 82 -4.87 -6.60 -17.30
N ALA A 83 -3.69 -6.42 -17.90
CA ALA A 83 -3.54 -6.15 -19.33
C ALA A 83 -4.04 -7.34 -20.18
N PHE A 84 -3.68 -8.56 -19.83
CA PHE A 84 -4.13 -9.77 -20.51
C PHE A 84 -5.65 -9.93 -20.46
N ARG A 85 -6.26 -9.72 -19.28
CA ARG A 85 -7.72 -9.75 -19.12
C ARG A 85 -8.42 -8.65 -19.94
N ALA A 86 -7.82 -7.46 -20.04
CA ALA A 86 -8.37 -6.36 -20.83
C ALA A 86 -8.39 -6.68 -22.34
N GLN A 87 -7.31 -7.30 -22.86
CA GLN A 87 -7.23 -7.74 -24.25
C GLN A 87 -8.31 -8.78 -24.60
N LEU A 88 -8.61 -9.68 -23.67
CA LEU A 88 -9.63 -10.73 -23.85
C LEU A 88 -11.06 -10.26 -23.53
N ARG A 89 -11.25 -8.97 -23.16
CA ARG A 89 -12.54 -8.40 -22.73
C ARG A 89 -13.22 -9.20 -21.61
N GLY A 90 -12.41 -9.74 -20.70
CA GLY A 90 -12.87 -10.58 -19.59
C GLY A 90 -12.33 -12.02 -19.68
N VAL A 91 -12.88 -12.88 -18.83
CA VAL A 91 -12.51 -14.30 -18.75
C VAL A 91 -13.79 -15.12 -18.95
N ARG A 92 -13.94 -15.73 -20.13
CA ARG A 92 -15.07 -16.63 -20.44
C ARG A 92 -14.78 -18.09 -20.09
N ASP A 93 -13.51 -18.49 -20.18
CA ASP A 93 -13.04 -19.84 -19.88
C ASP A 93 -11.82 -19.73 -18.94
N ILE A 94 -11.99 -20.23 -17.72
CA ILE A 94 -10.97 -20.16 -16.66
C ILE A 94 -9.81 -21.11 -16.97
N ALA A 95 -10.09 -22.30 -17.50
CA ALA A 95 -9.06 -23.29 -17.82
C ALA A 95 -8.16 -22.76 -18.95
N PHE A 96 -8.76 -22.20 -20.00
CA PHE A 96 -8.02 -21.57 -21.09
C PHE A 96 -7.24 -20.34 -20.64
N PHE A 97 -7.82 -19.51 -19.76
CA PHE A 97 -7.14 -18.35 -19.19
C PHE A 97 -5.90 -18.74 -18.38
N LEU A 98 -6.00 -19.75 -17.52
CA LEU A 98 -4.88 -20.28 -16.74
C LEU A 98 -3.80 -20.89 -17.65
N PHE A 99 -4.20 -21.67 -18.66
CA PHE A 99 -3.27 -22.23 -19.66
C PHE A 99 -2.47 -21.14 -20.39
N ARG A 100 -3.13 -20.06 -20.81
CA ARG A 100 -2.47 -18.93 -21.47
C ARG A 100 -1.58 -18.13 -20.52
N LEU A 101 -2.00 -17.98 -19.27
CA LEU A 101 -1.19 -17.38 -18.21
C LEU A 101 0.09 -18.18 -18.01
N THR A 102 0.02 -19.49 -17.82
CA THR A 102 1.22 -20.32 -17.62
C THR A 102 2.14 -20.29 -18.84
N ASN A 103 1.61 -20.28 -20.07
CA ASN A 103 2.44 -20.22 -21.28
C ASN A 103 3.10 -18.85 -21.54
N MET A 104 2.56 -17.75 -21.01
CA MET A 104 3.18 -16.41 -21.16
C MET A 104 4.24 -16.09 -20.10
N TYR A 105 4.31 -16.89 -19.02
CA TYR A 105 5.17 -16.61 -17.85
C TYR A 105 5.98 -17.83 -17.39
N ALA A 106 6.08 -18.87 -18.22
CA ALA A 106 7.09 -19.93 -18.12
C ALA A 106 8.43 -19.47 -18.72
#